data_AF-A0A150K2X1-F1
#
_entry.id   AF-A0A150K2X1-F1
#
_cell.length_a   1.000
_cell.length_b   1.000
_cell.length_c   1.000
_cell.angle_alpha   90.00
_cell.angle_beta   90.00
_cell.angle_gamma   90.00
#
_symmetry.space_group_name_H-M   'P 1'
#
loop_
_entity.id
_entity.type
_entity.pdbx_description
1 polymer ?
#
loop_
_entity_poly.entity_id
_entity_poly.type
_entity_poly.pdbx_seq_one_letter_code
_entity_poly.pdbx_strand_id
1 'polypeptide(L)'
;MSNLEFLLIQQALKYNQLPLIFWGIDNGFLDGIVDELKAHYRVIEANNKNVRRDVAFFLTHTKEVKTTMEKIDTEIGEAMQTGPGNARVAATVSVPPAEKINCAASPYLKSGMAIRRNQLNKSFQKFAGRFTAFMEPLIAATLNEAYKMETAGQAIHFAHEAIEMHGGNGYIEDFVTPRLLRDAQVLTVWEGTANILGLEVLRLMRKFKVHDIFIGMMREKINQLQAGTWLSAGLEQLEETCRFVMEAKEESVQTYHCKKVARQMAKIYESVTALEDALAGQRQKWIAEAYLRLAWHDPLAIDPEMAFVKHFEEVVMEKVPANEGN
;
A
#
# COMPACT_ATOMS: atom_id res chain seq x y z
N MET A 1 11.09 21.62 -18.74
CA MET A 1 11.11 22.39 -17.46
C MET A 1 12.52 22.38 -16.89
N SER A 2 12.99 23.47 -16.27
CA SER A 2 14.32 23.48 -15.63
C SER A 2 14.31 22.63 -14.35
N ASN A 3 15.45 22.02 -13.96
CA ASN A 3 15.58 21.29 -12.69
C ASN A 3 15.11 22.10 -11.46
N LEU A 4 15.13 23.43 -11.57
CA LEU A 4 14.61 24.35 -10.55
C LEU A 4 13.08 24.30 -10.40
N GLU A 5 12.33 24.13 -11.49
CA GLU A 5 10.86 24.04 -11.44
C GLU A 5 10.40 22.71 -10.82
N PHE A 6 11.11 21.62 -11.10
CA PHE A 6 10.88 20.33 -10.41
C PHE A 6 11.20 20.44 -8.91
N LEU A 7 12.29 21.12 -8.55
CA LEU A 7 12.65 21.37 -7.15
C LEU A 7 11.62 22.26 -6.45
N LEU A 8 11.07 23.26 -7.14
CA LEU A 8 10.02 24.15 -6.62
C LEU A 8 8.68 23.44 -6.45
N ILE A 9 8.31 22.54 -7.36
CA ILE A 9 7.10 21.71 -7.23
C ILE A 9 7.29 20.67 -6.11
N GLN A 10 8.46 20.03 -6.03
CA GLN A 10 8.80 19.17 -4.89
C GLN A 10 8.81 19.96 -3.57
N GLN A 11 9.34 21.18 -3.55
CA GLN A 11 9.29 22.06 -2.36
C GLN A 11 7.87 22.49 -2.04
N ALA A 12 7.04 22.84 -3.02
CA ALA A 12 5.64 23.19 -2.81
C ALA A 12 4.84 21.99 -2.26
N LEU A 13 5.06 20.79 -2.79
CA LEU A 13 4.50 19.55 -2.23
C LEU A 13 5.05 19.27 -0.82
N LYS A 14 6.35 19.48 -0.59
CA LYS A 14 7.03 19.18 0.68
C LYS A 14 6.80 20.23 1.78
N TYR A 15 6.49 21.48 1.44
CA TYR A 15 6.33 22.58 2.40
C TYR A 15 4.90 23.15 2.48
N ASN A 16 4.07 23.04 1.43
CA ASN A 16 2.67 23.48 1.50
C ASN A 16 1.70 22.31 1.66
N GLN A 17 1.93 21.17 0.98
CA GLN A 17 1.06 19.99 1.06
C GLN A 17 1.48 19.06 2.19
N LEU A 18 2.77 18.86 2.46
CA LEU A 18 3.26 17.99 3.54
C LEU A 18 2.76 18.39 4.94
N PRO A 19 2.69 19.68 5.32
CA PRO A 19 2.07 20.08 6.58
C PRO A 19 0.57 19.83 6.63
N LEU A 20 -0.14 19.93 5.51
CA LEU A 20 -1.56 19.54 5.37
C LEU A 20 -1.76 18.01 5.37
N ILE A 21 -0.77 17.26 4.89
CA ILE A 21 -0.67 15.80 4.91
C ILE A 21 -0.40 15.28 6.33
N PHE A 22 0.40 16.02 7.11
CA PHE A 22 0.60 15.80 8.54
C PHE A 22 -0.41 16.54 9.43
N TRP A 23 -1.36 17.27 8.83
CA TRP A 23 -2.48 17.90 9.54
C TRP A 23 -3.48 16.80 9.91
N GLY A 24 -3.18 16.15 11.03
CA GLY A 24 -3.79 14.88 11.42
C GLY A 24 -2.81 13.84 11.97
N ILE A 25 -1.49 14.12 12.02
CA ILE A 25 -0.71 13.61 13.16
C ILE A 25 -1.28 14.35 14.37
N ASP A 26 -2.31 13.74 14.93
CA ASP A 26 -2.98 14.15 16.14
C ASP A 26 -1.97 14.22 17.29
N ASN A 27 -2.29 15.01 18.32
CA ASN A 27 -1.59 14.99 19.61
C ASN A 27 -1.38 13.55 20.12
N GLY A 28 -2.15 12.57 19.64
CA GLY A 28 -1.97 11.13 19.86
C GLY A 28 -0.53 10.61 19.80
N PHE A 29 0.34 11.04 18.87
CA PHE A 29 1.74 10.57 18.88
C PHE A 29 2.54 11.13 20.07
N LEU A 30 2.33 12.41 20.40
CA LEU A 30 2.90 13.05 21.59
C LEU A 30 2.29 12.48 22.87
N ASP A 31 0.98 12.24 22.88
CA ASP A 31 0.22 11.62 23.97
C ASP A 31 0.70 10.19 24.22
N GLY A 32 0.98 9.40 23.17
CA GLY A 32 1.53 8.05 23.29
C GLY A 32 2.90 8.03 23.96
N ILE A 33 3.76 9.01 23.65
CA ILE A 33 5.06 9.18 24.32
C ILE A 33 4.86 9.61 25.78
N VAL A 34 3.95 10.56 26.03
CA VAL A 34 3.63 11.06 27.37
C VAL A 34 3.01 9.95 28.24
N ASP A 35 2.14 9.12 27.70
CA ASP A 35 1.48 8.02 28.41
C ASP A 35 2.45 6.88 28.69
N GLU A 36 3.38 6.56 27.79
CA GLU A 36 4.49 5.63 28.05
C GLU A 36 5.42 6.16 29.16
N LEU A 37 5.76 7.45 29.13
CA LEU A 37 6.54 8.11 30.18
C LEU A 37 5.82 8.05 31.53
N LYS A 38 4.53 8.39 31.57
CA LYS A 38 3.70 8.29 32.79
C LYS A 38 3.66 6.85 33.31
N ALA A 39 3.49 5.86 32.44
CA ALA A 39 3.49 4.45 32.82
C ALA A 39 4.86 4.02 33.41
N HIS A 40 5.95 4.51 32.84
CA HIS A 40 7.30 4.29 33.37
C HIS A 40 7.49 4.95 34.75
N TYR A 41 7.06 6.20 34.90
CA TYR A 41 7.15 6.94 36.17
C TYR A 41 6.39 6.24 37.30
N ARG A 42 5.23 5.64 37.02
CA ARG A 42 4.48 4.85 38.02
C ARG A 42 5.29 3.66 38.56
N VAL A 43 6.05 2.98 37.71
CA VAL A 43 6.92 1.85 38.13
C VAL A 43 8.07 2.36 39.00
N ILE A 44 8.69 3.49 38.62
CA ILE A 44 9.73 4.12 39.44
C ILE A 44 9.18 4.50 40.82
N GLU A 45 8.01 5.13 40.87
CA GLU A 45 7.39 5.59 42.11
C GLU A 45 7.05 4.42 43.05
N ALA A 46 6.51 3.33 42.51
CA ALA A 46 6.27 2.10 43.25
C ALA A 46 7.57 1.49 43.81
N ASN A 47 8.63 1.42 43.00
CA ASN A 47 9.93 0.94 43.45
C ASN A 47 10.55 1.85 44.53
N ASN A 48 10.42 3.17 44.39
CA ASN A 48 10.88 4.13 45.42
C ASN A 48 10.16 3.91 46.75
N LYS A 49 8.84 3.70 46.72
CA LYS A 49 8.05 3.39 47.93
C LYS A 49 8.52 2.09 48.60
N ASN A 50 8.81 1.07 47.80
CA ASN A 50 9.33 -0.21 48.29
C ASN A 50 10.70 -0.05 48.95
N VAL A 51 11.64 0.63 48.30
CA VAL A 51 12.99 0.90 48.86
C VAL A 51 12.90 1.72 50.15
N ARG A 52 12.04 2.74 50.21
CA ARG A 52 11.82 3.52 51.44
C ARG A 52 11.30 2.65 52.58
N ARG A 53 10.38 1.73 52.28
CA ARG A 53 9.85 0.78 53.26
C ARG A 53 10.93 -0.16 53.76
N ASP A 54 11.80 -0.66 52.89
CA ASP A 54 12.95 -1.50 53.26
C ASP A 54 13.92 -0.77 54.17
N VAL A 55 14.29 0.46 53.83
CA VAL A 55 15.20 1.28 54.65
C VAL A 55 14.58 1.55 56.03
N ALA A 56 13.28 1.87 56.07
CA ALA A 56 12.57 2.07 57.34
C ALA A 56 12.51 0.78 58.16
N PHE A 57 12.23 -0.36 57.54
CA PHE A 57 12.20 -1.66 58.19
C PHE A 57 13.58 -2.02 58.76
N PHE A 58 14.64 -1.89 57.96
CA PHE A 58 16.02 -2.11 58.40
C PHE A 58 16.41 -1.22 59.59
N LEU A 59 15.97 0.03 59.58
CA LEU A 59 16.23 0.96 60.69
C LEU A 59 15.48 0.58 61.97
N THR A 60 14.23 0.11 61.86
CA THR A 60 13.49 -0.43 63.00
C THR A 60 14.16 -1.70 63.53
N HIS A 61 14.56 -2.57 62.61
CA HIS A 61 15.18 -3.84 62.94
C HIS A 61 16.53 -3.68 63.65
N THR A 62 17.38 -2.76 63.18
CA THR A 62 18.65 -2.42 63.84
C THR A 62 18.43 -1.81 65.22
N LYS A 63 17.38 -1.00 65.40
CA LYS A 63 16.98 -0.51 66.73
C LYS A 63 16.54 -1.65 67.65
N GLU A 64 15.71 -2.56 67.17
CA GLU A 64 15.25 -3.73 67.94
C GLU A 64 16.43 -4.61 68.37
N VAL A 65 17.35 -4.92 67.45
CA VAL A 65 18.59 -5.68 67.74
C VAL A 65 19.46 -4.94 68.76
N LYS A 66 19.62 -3.62 68.62
CA LYS A 66 20.36 -2.80 69.59
C LYS A 66 19.73 -2.88 70.98
N THR A 67 18.42 -2.66 71.09
CA THR A 67 17.71 -2.68 72.38
C THR A 67 17.71 -4.08 73.00
N THR A 68 17.65 -5.14 72.20
CA THR A 68 17.80 -6.52 72.72
C THR A 68 19.22 -6.79 73.21
N MET A 69 20.25 -6.33 72.49
CA MET A 69 21.64 -6.41 72.96
C MET A 69 21.87 -5.64 74.27
N GLU A 70 21.33 -4.42 74.39
CA GLU A 70 21.42 -3.62 75.62
C GLU A 70 20.76 -4.33 76.82
N LYS A 71 19.59 -4.96 76.60
CA LYS A 71 18.91 -5.77 77.64
C LYS A 71 19.75 -6.96 78.09
N ILE A 72 20.32 -7.70 77.13
CA ILE A 72 21.19 -8.84 77.44
C ILE A 72 22.42 -8.40 78.22
N ASP A 73 23.06 -7.30 77.82
CA ASP A 73 24.24 -6.77 78.52
C ASP A 73 23.91 -6.40 79.97
N THR A 74 22.72 -5.82 80.19
CA THR A 74 22.22 -5.51 81.54
C THR A 74 21.95 -6.79 82.34
N GLU A 75 21.28 -7.79 81.76
CA GLU A 75 21.02 -9.09 82.40
C GLU A 75 22.33 -9.83 82.76
N ILE A 76 23.36 -9.75 81.90
CA ILE A 76 24.69 -10.31 82.18
C ILE A 76 25.37 -9.53 83.33
N GLY A 77 25.28 -8.20 83.33
CA GLY A 77 25.82 -7.37 84.41
C GLY A 77 25.19 -7.70 85.77
N GLU A 78 23.87 -7.90 85.82
CA GLU A 78 23.14 -8.31 87.02
C GLU A 78 23.50 -9.75 87.45
N ALA A 79 23.67 -10.65 86.48
CA ALA A 79 24.12 -12.03 86.72
C ALA A 79 25.52 -12.09 87.34
N MET A 80 26.44 -11.21 86.92
CA MET A 80 27.78 -11.13 87.47
C MET A 80 27.80 -10.62 88.92
N GLN A 81 26.84 -9.78 89.31
CA GLN A 81 26.73 -9.27 90.69
C GLN A 81 26.06 -10.26 91.66
N THR A 82 25.25 -11.19 91.16
CA THR A 82 24.41 -12.09 92.00
C THR A 82 25.00 -13.49 92.25
N GLY A 83 26.15 -13.82 91.64
CA GLY A 83 26.89 -15.07 91.90
C GLY A 83 26.32 -16.31 91.18
N PRO A 84 27.11 -17.39 91.03
CA PRO A 84 27.00 -18.34 89.89
C PRO A 84 25.80 -19.30 89.88
N GLY A 85 24.76 -19.07 90.69
CA GLY A 85 23.69 -20.04 90.93
C GLY A 85 22.28 -19.66 90.46
N ASN A 86 21.98 -18.38 90.24
CA ASN A 86 20.58 -17.91 90.08
C ASN A 86 20.27 -17.10 88.81
N ALA A 87 21.23 -16.86 87.92
CA ALA A 87 20.99 -16.05 86.73
C ALA A 87 20.59 -16.91 85.52
N ARG A 88 19.40 -16.67 84.97
CA ARG A 88 18.96 -17.22 83.67
C ARG A 88 19.16 -16.16 82.59
N VAL A 89 20.28 -16.23 81.87
CA VAL A 89 20.50 -15.39 80.68
C VAL A 89 19.83 -16.06 79.48
N ALA A 90 18.99 -15.32 78.75
CA ALA A 90 18.33 -15.84 77.56
C ALA A 90 19.35 -16.10 76.44
N ALA A 91 19.50 -17.37 76.02
CA ALA A 91 20.58 -17.80 75.11
C ALA A 91 20.30 -17.58 73.60
N THR A 92 19.16 -17.01 73.21
CA THR A 92 18.86 -16.87 71.77
C THR A 92 17.93 -15.69 71.48
N VAL A 93 18.39 -14.80 70.61
CA VAL A 93 17.58 -13.70 70.07
C VAL A 93 16.86 -14.21 68.83
N SER A 94 15.52 -14.25 68.89
CA SER A 94 14.69 -14.45 67.69
C SER A 94 14.47 -13.11 67.04
N VAL A 95 15.10 -12.91 65.88
CA VAL A 95 14.95 -11.72 65.06
C VAL A 95 14.05 -12.11 63.87
N PRO A 96 12.97 -11.37 63.55
CA PRO A 96 12.10 -11.72 62.43
C PRO A 96 12.89 -11.70 61.11
N PRO A 97 12.71 -12.68 60.22
CA PRO A 97 13.49 -12.76 58.99
C PRO A 97 13.20 -11.56 58.08
N ALA A 98 14.25 -10.98 57.49
CA ALA A 98 14.10 -9.90 56.53
C ALA A 98 13.42 -10.42 55.25
N GLU A 99 12.32 -9.77 54.87
CA GLU A 99 11.63 -10.07 53.61
C GLU A 99 12.35 -9.38 52.45
N LYS A 100 12.61 -10.12 51.37
CA LYS A 100 13.35 -9.60 50.21
C LYS A 100 12.37 -8.89 49.27
N ILE A 101 12.36 -7.55 49.26
CA ILE A 101 11.53 -6.80 48.32
C ILE A 101 12.27 -6.63 46.98
N ASN A 102 11.66 -7.13 45.91
CA ASN A 102 12.20 -7.02 44.56
C ASN A 102 11.63 -5.79 43.85
N CYS A 103 12.51 -4.99 43.22
CA CYS A 103 12.08 -3.90 42.34
C CYS A 103 11.54 -4.47 41.01
N ALA A 104 10.41 -3.93 40.56
CA ALA A 104 9.83 -4.31 39.26
C ALA A 104 10.57 -3.58 38.13
N ALA A 105 10.95 -4.33 37.07
CA ALA A 105 11.46 -3.72 35.85
C ALA A 105 10.30 -3.14 35.02
N SER A 106 10.51 -1.99 34.37
CA SER A 106 9.49 -1.43 33.48
C SER A 106 9.36 -2.28 32.20
N PRO A 107 8.17 -2.84 31.89
CA PRO A 107 7.93 -3.57 30.64
C PRO A 107 8.05 -2.67 29.41
N TYR A 108 7.71 -1.39 29.55
CA TYR A 108 7.67 -0.41 28.46
C TYR A 108 9.07 -0.06 27.93
N LEU A 109 10.09 -0.01 28.80
CA LEU A 109 11.48 0.14 28.39
C LEU A 109 12.03 -1.09 27.65
N LYS A 110 11.62 -2.31 28.07
CA LYS A 110 12.05 -3.56 27.42
C LYS A 110 11.40 -3.76 26.05
N SER A 111 10.14 -3.35 25.90
CA SER A 111 9.39 -3.46 24.64
C SER A 111 9.78 -2.42 23.57
N GLY A 112 10.65 -1.46 23.90
CA GLY A 112 11.14 -0.46 22.96
C GLY A 112 10.06 0.52 22.47
N MET A 113 9.14 0.93 23.36
CA MET A 113 8.05 1.88 23.05
C MET A 113 7.00 1.35 22.06
N ALA A 114 6.40 0.20 22.39
CA ALA A 114 5.41 -0.46 21.53
C ALA A 114 4.13 0.37 21.29
N ILE A 115 3.75 1.25 22.23
CA ILE A 115 2.55 2.12 22.09
C ILE A 115 2.84 3.18 21.02
N ARG A 116 4.00 3.84 21.10
CA ARG A 116 4.45 4.80 20.07
C ARG A 116 4.48 4.18 18.68
N ARG A 117 5.04 2.97 18.54
CA ARG A 117 5.11 2.25 17.26
C ARG A 117 3.71 1.95 16.70
N ASN A 118 2.81 1.46 17.53
CA ASN A 118 1.44 1.17 17.12
C ASN A 118 0.68 2.44 16.71
N GLN A 119 0.90 3.55 17.41
CA GLN A 119 0.26 4.82 17.11
C GLN A 119 0.76 5.41 15.80
N LEU A 120 2.08 5.35 15.56
CA LEU A 120 2.69 5.73 14.29
C LEU A 120 2.14 4.90 13.13
N ASN A 121 2.04 3.57 13.29
CA ASN A 121 1.45 2.70 12.27
C ASN A 121 -0.02 3.04 11.99
N LYS A 122 -0.82 3.33 13.01
CA LYS A 122 -2.22 3.77 12.84
C LYS A 122 -2.30 5.09 12.09
N SER A 123 -1.46 6.07 12.40
CA SER A 123 -1.42 7.36 11.69
C SER A 123 -0.99 7.18 10.24
N PHE A 124 0.01 6.32 9.98
CA PHE A 124 0.41 5.96 8.62
C PHE A 124 -0.72 5.26 7.85
N GLN A 125 -1.44 4.32 8.46
CA GLN A 125 -2.60 3.67 7.83
C GLN A 125 -3.73 4.66 7.52
N LYS A 126 -4.05 5.58 8.43
CA LYS A 126 -5.03 6.65 8.18
C LYS A 126 -4.60 7.55 7.00
N PHE A 127 -3.31 7.90 6.95
CA PHE A 127 -2.73 8.67 5.85
C PHE A 127 -2.83 7.92 4.53
N ALA A 128 -2.34 6.67 4.50
CA ALA A 128 -2.38 5.81 3.32
C ALA A 128 -3.81 5.63 2.82
N GLY A 129 -4.79 5.42 3.72
CA GLY A 129 -6.20 5.33 3.37
C GLY A 129 -6.76 6.61 2.74
N ARG A 130 -6.46 7.79 3.31
CA ARG A 130 -6.89 9.08 2.73
C ARG A 130 -6.24 9.35 1.37
N PHE A 131 -4.96 9.04 1.24
CA PHE A 131 -4.23 9.21 -0.02
C PHE A 131 -4.79 8.30 -1.12
N THR A 132 -5.02 7.02 -0.79
CA THR A 132 -5.60 6.04 -1.71
C THR A 132 -6.99 6.49 -2.18
N ALA A 133 -7.87 6.92 -1.26
CA ALA A 133 -9.21 7.43 -1.58
C ALA A 133 -9.21 8.69 -2.46
N PHE A 134 -8.13 9.49 -2.46
CA PHE A 134 -7.98 10.64 -3.34
C PHE A 134 -7.45 10.23 -4.73
N MET A 135 -6.50 9.29 -4.77
CA MET A 135 -5.75 8.92 -5.98
C MET A 135 -6.50 7.93 -6.87
N GLU A 136 -7.17 6.94 -6.27
CA GLU A 136 -7.97 5.95 -7.00
C GLU A 136 -8.98 6.57 -7.98
N PRO A 137 -9.83 7.54 -7.58
CA PRO A 137 -10.80 8.12 -8.51
C PRO A 137 -10.14 8.91 -9.64
N LEU A 138 -8.95 9.49 -9.44
CA LEU A 138 -8.22 10.22 -10.50
C LEU A 138 -7.66 9.27 -11.56
N ILE A 139 -7.09 8.15 -11.13
CA ILE A 139 -6.59 7.10 -12.01
C ILE A 139 -7.78 6.46 -12.75
N ALA A 140 -8.85 6.12 -12.02
CA ALA A 140 -10.06 5.56 -12.59
C ALA A 140 -10.71 6.49 -13.62
N ALA A 141 -10.78 7.80 -13.35
CA ALA A 141 -11.29 8.77 -14.32
C ALA A 141 -10.43 8.78 -15.59
N THR A 142 -9.10 8.89 -15.45
CA THR A 142 -8.19 8.90 -16.61
C THR A 142 -8.31 7.63 -17.45
N LEU A 143 -8.38 6.48 -16.78
CA LEU A 143 -8.56 5.19 -17.43
C LEU A 143 -9.92 5.09 -18.10
N ASN A 144 -11.01 5.52 -17.46
CA ASN A 144 -12.35 5.49 -18.06
C ASN A 144 -12.41 6.28 -19.36
N GLU A 145 -11.82 7.47 -19.42
CA GLU A 145 -11.76 8.27 -20.64
C GLU A 145 -10.97 7.57 -21.76
N ALA A 146 -9.80 7.02 -21.41
CA ALA A 146 -8.95 6.29 -22.36
C ALA A 146 -9.64 5.01 -22.87
N TYR A 147 -10.28 4.26 -21.96
CA TYR A 147 -10.97 3.02 -22.25
C TYR A 147 -12.22 3.21 -23.07
N LYS A 148 -13.04 4.21 -22.75
CA LYS A 148 -14.22 4.53 -23.54
C LYS A 148 -13.84 4.79 -24.99
N MET A 149 -12.79 5.59 -25.20
CA MET A 149 -12.30 5.87 -26.55
C MET A 149 -11.85 4.60 -27.28
N GLU A 150 -11.09 3.74 -26.60
CA GLU A 150 -10.51 2.53 -27.20
C GLU A 150 -11.60 1.49 -27.50
N THR A 151 -12.41 1.13 -26.50
CA THR A 151 -13.48 0.13 -26.62
C THR A 151 -14.56 0.54 -27.64
N ALA A 152 -14.91 1.82 -27.73
CA ALA A 152 -15.84 2.30 -28.75
C ALA A 152 -15.26 2.16 -30.17
N GLY A 153 -13.96 2.41 -30.35
CA GLY A 153 -13.28 2.20 -31.63
C GLY A 153 -13.20 0.71 -32.00
N GLN A 154 -12.87 -0.14 -31.03
CA GLN A 154 -12.84 -1.60 -31.20
C GLN A 154 -14.23 -2.17 -31.53
N ALA A 155 -15.29 -1.65 -30.93
CA ALA A 155 -16.66 -2.09 -31.23
C ALA A 155 -17.04 -1.88 -32.71
N ILE A 156 -16.67 -0.74 -33.31
CA ILE A 156 -16.87 -0.49 -34.74
C ILE A 156 -16.02 -1.47 -35.57
N HIS A 157 -14.75 -1.63 -35.21
CA HIS A 157 -13.84 -2.52 -35.94
C HIS A 157 -14.36 -3.96 -35.94
N PHE A 158 -14.72 -4.51 -34.79
CA PHE A 158 -15.22 -5.89 -34.71
C PHE A 158 -16.60 -6.07 -35.35
N ALA A 159 -17.48 -5.06 -35.30
CA ALA A 159 -18.75 -5.10 -36.03
C ALA A 159 -18.52 -5.11 -37.55
N HIS A 160 -17.53 -4.36 -38.04
CA HIS A 160 -17.12 -4.38 -39.44
C HIS A 160 -16.55 -5.75 -39.85
N GLU A 161 -15.60 -6.29 -39.09
CA GLU A 161 -15.05 -7.64 -39.33
C GLU A 161 -16.15 -8.71 -39.35
N ALA A 162 -17.12 -8.62 -38.45
CA ALA A 162 -18.26 -9.55 -38.41
C ALA A 162 -19.10 -9.50 -39.70
N ILE A 163 -19.28 -8.32 -40.31
CA ILE A 163 -19.95 -8.19 -41.61
C ILE A 163 -19.13 -8.90 -42.69
N GLU A 164 -17.82 -8.64 -42.73
CA GLU A 164 -16.92 -9.21 -43.74
C GLU A 164 -16.87 -10.75 -43.65
N MET A 165 -16.83 -11.30 -42.44
CA MET A 165 -16.88 -12.75 -42.20
C MET A 165 -18.18 -13.41 -42.71
N HIS A 166 -19.30 -12.68 -42.72
CA HIS A 166 -20.58 -13.17 -43.26
C HIS A 166 -20.74 -12.90 -44.77
N GLY A 167 -19.77 -12.24 -45.41
CA GLY A 167 -19.80 -11.90 -46.83
C GLY A 167 -21.01 -11.05 -47.20
N GLY A 168 -21.59 -11.30 -48.38
CA GLY A 168 -22.74 -10.54 -48.87
C GLY A 168 -23.95 -10.54 -47.92
N ASN A 169 -24.22 -11.67 -47.25
CA ASN A 169 -25.28 -11.78 -46.25
C ASN A 169 -25.04 -10.84 -45.07
N GLY A 170 -23.78 -10.66 -44.67
CA GLY A 170 -23.40 -9.75 -43.60
C GLY A 170 -23.76 -8.30 -43.84
N TYR A 171 -23.94 -7.90 -45.11
CA TYR A 171 -24.27 -6.53 -45.52
C TYR A 171 -25.78 -6.29 -45.68
N ILE A 172 -26.60 -7.34 -45.77
CA ILE A 172 -28.05 -7.22 -45.96
C ILE A 172 -28.74 -6.98 -44.61
N GLU A 173 -29.60 -5.96 -44.53
CA GLU A 173 -30.28 -5.52 -43.30
C GLU A 173 -31.23 -6.57 -42.67
N ASP A 174 -31.53 -7.66 -43.38
CA ASP A 174 -32.25 -8.81 -42.83
C ASP A 174 -31.40 -9.60 -41.80
N PHE A 175 -30.07 -9.48 -41.87
CA PHE A 175 -29.14 -10.03 -40.90
C PHE A 175 -28.81 -9.00 -39.81
N VAL A 176 -28.33 -9.48 -38.66
CA VAL A 176 -28.07 -8.63 -37.49
C VAL A 176 -26.83 -7.74 -37.64
N THR A 177 -25.88 -8.14 -38.49
CA THR A 177 -24.53 -7.54 -38.57
C THR A 177 -24.52 -6.07 -39.04
N PRO A 178 -25.31 -5.62 -40.04
CA PRO A 178 -25.35 -4.19 -40.39
C PRO A 178 -25.90 -3.32 -39.26
N ARG A 179 -26.92 -3.83 -38.53
CA ARG A 179 -27.47 -3.13 -37.36
C ARG A 179 -26.41 -2.97 -36.27
N LEU A 180 -25.63 -4.01 -35.96
CA LEU A 180 -24.55 -3.93 -34.97
C LEU A 180 -23.52 -2.86 -35.34
N LEU A 181 -23.14 -2.74 -36.61
CA LEU A 181 -22.21 -1.69 -37.05
C LEU A 181 -22.82 -0.28 -36.90
N ARG A 182 -24.10 -0.10 -37.29
CA ARG A 182 -24.80 1.18 -37.13
C ARG A 182 -24.93 1.56 -35.65
N ASP A 183 -25.22 0.61 -34.78
CA ASP A 183 -25.35 0.84 -33.34
C ASP A 183 -23.97 1.12 -32.70
N ALA A 184 -22.91 0.41 -33.09
CA ALA A 184 -21.55 0.64 -32.59
C ALA A 184 -21.06 2.07 -32.85
N GLN A 185 -21.51 2.72 -33.94
CA GLN A 185 -21.14 4.09 -34.26
C GLN A 185 -21.52 5.08 -33.15
N VAL A 186 -22.63 4.85 -32.44
CA VAL A 186 -23.10 5.76 -31.37
C VAL A 186 -22.08 5.85 -30.23
N LEU A 187 -21.34 4.77 -29.96
CA LEU A 187 -20.39 4.67 -28.85
C LEU A 187 -19.23 5.67 -28.99
N THR A 188 -18.82 5.98 -30.22
CA THR A 188 -17.72 6.93 -30.48
C THR A 188 -18.15 8.40 -30.46
N VAL A 189 -19.46 8.65 -30.39
CA VAL A 189 -20.03 9.99 -30.47
C VAL A 189 -20.69 10.43 -29.16
N TRP A 190 -21.45 9.53 -28.53
CA TRP A 190 -22.22 9.82 -27.32
C TRP A 190 -21.32 10.05 -26.10
N GLU A 191 -21.70 10.98 -25.22
CA GLU A 191 -20.99 11.30 -23.96
C GLU A 191 -19.49 11.63 -24.14
N GLY A 192 -19.09 12.15 -25.30
CA GLY A 192 -17.72 12.59 -25.57
C GLY A 192 -17.06 11.80 -26.69
N THR A 193 -16.66 12.52 -27.74
CA THR A 193 -15.92 11.96 -28.87
C THR A 193 -14.46 11.70 -28.48
N ALA A 194 -13.75 10.85 -29.23
CA ALA A 194 -12.33 10.53 -28.98
C ALA A 194 -11.42 11.75 -28.76
N ASN A 195 -11.69 12.87 -29.44
CA ASN A 195 -10.94 14.11 -29.25
C ASN A 195 -11.28 14.77 -27.90
N ILE A 196 -12.55 14.80 -27.51
CA ILE A 196 -12.98 15.33 -26.21
C ILE A 196 -12.43 14.50 -25.05
N LEU A 197 -12.49 13.16 -25.16
CA LEU A 197 -11.91 12.25 -24.15
C LEU A 197 -10.39 12.43 -24.05
N GLY A 198 -9.70 12.62 -25.19
CA GLY A 198 -8.27 12.97 -25.20
C GLY A 198 -7.97 14.30 -24.49
N LEU A 199 -8.80 15.32 -24.69
CA LEU A 199 -8.66 16.61 -23.99
C LEU A 199 -8.89 16.46 -22.48
N GLU A 200 -9.79 15.57 -22.07
CA GLU A 200 -10.02 15.28 -20.65
C GLU A 200 -8.80 14.61 -20.00
N VAL A 201 -8.19 13.64 -20.69
CA VAL A 201 -6.90 13.06 -20.26
C VAL A 201 -5.83 14.16 -20.14
N LEU A 202 -5.70 15.05 -21.13
CA LEU A 202 -4.77 16.17 -21.07
C LEU A 202 -5.06 17.12 -19.88
N ARG A 203 -6.33 17.39 -19.59
CA ARG A 203 -6.76 18.21 -18.44
C ARG A 203 -6.30 17.57 -17.13
N LEU A 204 -6.49 16.26 -16.96
CA LEU A 204 -6.05 15.50 -15.79
C LEU A 204 -4.52 15.46 -15.68
N MET A 205 -3.81 15.33 -16.80
CA MET A 205 -2.34 15.40 -16.85
C MET A 205 -1.82 16.76 -16.40
N ARG A 206 -2.42 17.86 -16.86
CA ARG A 206 -2.04 19.23 -16.47
C ARG A 206 -2.31 19.49 -14.99
N LYS A 207 -3.48 19.09 -14.49
CA LYS A 207 -3.94 19.44 -13.14
C LYS A 207 -3.35 18.54 -12.04
N PHE A 208 -3.25 17.24 -12.28
CA PHE A 208 -2.94 16.26 -11.24
C PHE A 208 -1.72 15.39 -11.56
N LYS A 209 -1.06 15.60 -12.70
CA LYS A 209 0.10 14.79 -13.12
C LYS A 209 -0.20 13.29 -13.16
N VAL A 210 -1.43 12.92 -13.55
CA VAL A 210 -1.89 11.52 -13.60
C VAL A 210 -1.03 10.61 -14.48
N HIS A 211 -0.35 11.16 -15.49
CA HIS A 211 0.58 10.40 -16.34
C HIS A 211 1.79 9.88 -15.56
N ASP A 212 2.37 10.67 -14.66
CA ASP A 212 3.52 10.23 -13.86
C ASP A 212 3.12 9.10 -12.91
N ILE A 213 1.94 9.23 -12.30
CA ILE A 213 1.36 8.22 -11.41
C ILE A 213 1.07 6.93 -12.19
N PHE A 214 0.41 7.05 -13.34
CA PHE A 214 0.08 5.92 -14.21
C PHE A 214 1.35 5.20 -14.67
N ILE A 215 2.37 5.92 -15.15
CA ILE A 215 3.63 5.34 -15.60
C ILE A 215 4.34 4.60 -14.46
N GLY A 216 4.37 5.21 -13.26
CA GLY A 216 4.93 4.57 -12.07
C GLY A 216 4.23 3.26 -11.72
N MET A 217 2.89 3.26 -11.70
CA MET A 217 2.08 2.06 -11.43
C MET A 217 2.28 0.96 -12.49
N MET A 218 2.27 1.33 -13.77
CA MET A 218 2.48 0.36 -14.85
C MET A 218 3.90 -0.22 -14.81
N ARG A 219 4.92 0.61 -14.54
CA ARG A 219 6.30 0.14 -14.37
C ARG A 219 6.42 -0.90 -13.26
N GLU A 220 5.78 -0.66 -12.12
CA GLU A 220 5.76 -1.60 -11.01
C GLU A 220 5.09 -2.92 -11.41
N LYS A 221 3.91 -2.87 -12.02
CA LYS A 221 3.19 -4.07 -12.49
C LYS A 221 3.98 -4.87 -13.54
N ILE A 222 4.56 -4.18 -14.53
CA ILE A 222 5.41 -4.79 -15.57
C ILE A 222 6.60 -5.54 -14.96
N ASN A 223 7.26 -4.93 -13.96
CA ASN A 223 8.38 -5.55 -13.26
C ASN A 223 7.94 -6.79 -12.45
N GLN A 224 6.79 -6.71 -11.77
CA GLN A 224 6.24 -7.82 -10.98
C GLN A 224 5.85 -9.02 -11.88
N LEU A 225 5.25 -8.75 -13.05
CA LEU A 225 4.81 -9.77 -14.00
C LEU A 225 5.93 -10.33 -14.88
N GLN A 226 7.15 -9.77 -14.78
CA GLN A 226 8.29 -10.12 -15.65
C GLN A 226 7.92 -10.07 -17.13
N ALA A 227 7.19 -9.02 -17.53
CA ALA A 227 6.70 -8.89 -18.89
C ALA A 227 7.84 -8.73 -19.91
N GLY A 228 7.53 -9.00 -21.19
CA GLY A 228 8.49 -8.91 -22.28
C GLY A 228 9.05 -7.50 -22.48
N THR A 229 10.25 -7.41 -23.05
CA THR A 229 10.96 -6.14 -23.29
C THR A 229 10.18 -5.15 -24.16
N TRP A 230 9.31 -5.65 -25.04
CA TRP A 230 8.41 -4.84 -25.87
C TRP A 230 7.42 -4.01 -25.05
N LEU A 231 6.93 -4.51 -23.91
CA LEU A 231 5.98 -3.77 -23.07
C LEU A 231 6.69 -2.64 -22.32
N SER A 232 7.89 -2.91 -21.80
CA SER A 232 8.76 -1.91 -21.20
C SER A 232 9.13 -0.81 -22.19
N ALA A 233 9.50 -1.17 -23.42
CA ALA A 233 9.77 -0.21 -24.50
C ALA A 233 8.52 0.61 -24.86
N GLY A 234 7.34 -0.01 -24.88
CA GLY A 234 6.08 0.69 -25.04
C GLY A 234 5.79 1.71 -23.94
N LEU A 235 6.10 1.36 -22.68
CA LEU A 235 5.96 2.28 -21.55
C LEU A 235 6.96 3.45 -21.64
N GLU A 236 8.20 3.18 -22.06
CA GLU A 236 9.21 4.23 -22.30
C GLU A 236 8.74 5.19 -23.41
N GLN A 237 8.16 4.66 -24.49
CA GLN A 237 7.59 5.48 -25.56
C GLN A 237 6.41 6.34 -25.07
N LEU A 238 5.56 5.81 -24.18
CA LEU A 238 4.50 6.58 -23.54
C LEU A 238 5.09 7.69 -22.68
N GLU A 239 6.13 7.41 -21.88
CA GLU A 239 6.80 8.41 -21.05
C GLU A 239 7.37 9.55 -21.90
N GLU A 240 8.06 9.22 -23.00
CA GLU A 240 8.58 10.22 -23.94
C GLU A 240 7.45 11.05 -24.57
N THR A 241 6.35 10.40 -24.97
CA THR A 241 5.21 11.10 -25.57
C THR A 241 4.55 12.04 -24.57
N CYS A 242 4.34 11.60 -23.32
CA CYS A 242 3.82 12.43 -22.23
C CYS A 242 4.73 13.62 -21.97
N ARG A 243 6.05 13.41 -21.91
CA ARG A 243 7.04 14.47 -21.71
C ARG A 243 6.96 15.50 -22.85
N PHE A 244 6.98 15.06 -24.10
CA PHE A 244 6.85 15.93 -25.26
C PHE A 244 5.58 16.77 -25.22
N VAL A 245 4.44 16.14 -24.91
CA VAL A 245 3.14 16.83 -24.81
C VAL A 245 3.13 17.84 -23.66
N MET A 246 3.66 17.50 -22.49
CA MET A 246 3.62 18.38 -21.32
C MET A 246 4.63 19.53 -21.38
N GLU A 247 5.72 19.38 -22.13
CA GLU A 247 6.74 20.43 -22.30
C GLU A 247 6.49 21.35 -23.51
N ALA A 248 5.58 20.97 -24.41
CA ALA A 248 5.23 21.78 -25.57
C ALA A 248 4.68 23.16 -25.13
N LYS A 249 5.29 24.23 -25.65
CA LYS A 249 4.87 25.61 -25.37
C LYS A 249 3.55 25.97 -26.03
N GLU A 250 3.28 25.40 -27.20
CA GLU A 250 2.07 25.66 -27.97
C GLU A 250 0.95 24.69 -27.57
N GLU A 251 -0.22 25.23 -27.25
CA GLU A 251 -1.39 24.42 -26.89
C GLU A 251 -1.90 23.56 -28.05
N SER A 252 -1.72 24.00 -29.29
CA SER A 252 -2.03 23.24 -30.50
C SER A 252 -1.32 21.88 -30.54
N VAL A 253 -0.04 21.84 -30.16
CA VAL A 253 0.75 20.60 -30.09
C VAL A 253 0.19 19.67 -29.04
N GLN A 254 -0.16 20.21 -27.86
CA GLN A 254 -0.71 19.40 -26.76
C GLN A 254 -2.06 18.78 -27.14
N THR A 255 -2.95 19.60 -27.68
CA THR A 255 -4.30 19.18 -28.08
C THR A 255 -4.29 18.23 -29.29
N TYR A 256 -3.34 18.38 -30.22
CA TYR A 256 -3.19 17.46 -31.34
C TYR A 256 -2.76 16.05 -30.88
N HIS A 257 -1.84 15.96 -29.92
CA HIS A 257 -1.27 14.68 -29.46
C HIS A 257 -2.00 14.02 -28.29
N CYS A 258 -2.94 14.72 -27.61
CA CYS A 258 -3.63 14.19 -26.44
C CYS A 258 -4.31 12.83 -26.69
N LYS A 259 -4.89 12.64 -27.87
CA LYS A 259 -5.51 11.38 -28.28
C LYS A 259 -4.49 10.24 -28.38
N LYS A 260 -3.28 10.53 -28.85
CA LYS A 260 -2.18 9.56 -28.95
C LYS A 260 -1.77 9.07 -27.56
N VAL A 261 -1.63 10.00 -26.61
CA VAL A 261 -1.33 9.67 -25.20
C VAL A 261 -2.40 8.75 -24.62
N ALA A 262 -3.68 9.13 -24.75
CA ALA A 262 -4.78 8.32 -24.23
C ALA A 262 -4.82 6.89 -24.81
N ARG A 263 -4.58 6.72 -26.13
CA ARG A 263 -4.48 5.39 -26.76
C ARG A 263 -3.30 4.57 -26.25
N GLN A 264 -2.13 5.20 -26.09
CA GLN A 264 -0.95 4.52 -25.53
C GLN A 264 -1.21 4.11 -24.08
N MET A 265 -1.89 4.93 -23.27
CA MET A 265 -2.28 4.57 -21.90
C MET A 265 -3.22 3.36 -21.89
N ALA A 266 -4.26 3.35 -22.73
CA ALA A 266 -5.20 2.22 -22.85
C ALA A 266 -4.46 0.94 -23.25
N LYS A 267 -3.67 0.98 -24.33
CA LYS A 267 -2.90 -0.17 -24.82
C LYS A 267 -1.96 -0.75 -23.76
N ILE A 268 -1.23 0.09 -23.03
CA ILE A 268 -0.33 -0.38 -21.96
C ILE A 268 -1.13 -1.04 -20.85
N TYR A 269 -2.20 -0.40 -20.40
CA TYR A 269 -2.99 -0.91 -19.30
C TYR A 269 -3.68 -2.23 -19.69
N GLU A 270 -4.31 -2.32 -20.85
CA GLU A 270 -4.92 -3.56 -21.37
C GLU A 270 -3.89 -4.70 -21.47
N SER A 271 -2.66 -4.39 -21.90
CA SER A 271 -1.58 -5.37 -21.97
C SER A 271 -1.17 -5.90 -20.60
N VAL A 272 -1.10 -5.03 -19.60
CA VAL A 272 -0.81 -5.41 -18.22
C VAL A 272 -1.96 -6.24 -17.64
N THR A 273 -3.21 -5.82 -17.84
CA THR A 273 -4.39 -6.57 -17.38
C THR A 273 -4.48 -7.95 -18.03
N ALA A 274 -4.19 -8.06 -19.34
CA ALA A 274 -4.14 -9.35 -20.01
C ALA A 274 -3.09 -10.30 -19.37
N LEU A 275 -1.92 -9.77 -19.01
CA LEU A 275 -0.89 -10.56 -18.30
C LEU A 275 -1.32 -10.94 -16.88
N GLU A 276 -2.06 -10.08 -16.18
CA GLU A 276 -2.63 -10.41 -14.86
C GLU A 276 -3.68 -11.51 -14.98
N ASP A 277 -4.59 -11.41 -15.95
CA ASP A 277 -5.62 -12.41 -16.21
C ASP A 277 -5.04 -13.76 -16.62
N ALA A 278 -3.91 -13.76 -17.33
CA ALA A 278 -3.18 -14.97 -17.71
C ALA A 278 -2.78 -15.86 -16.50
N LEU A 279 -2.69 -15.28 -15.30
CA LEU A 279 -2.39 -16.02 -14.07
C LEU A 279 -3.58 -16.84 -13.57
N ALA A 280 -4.80 -16.54 -14.02
CA ALA A 280 -6.02 -17.19 -13.53
C ALA A 280 -6.22 -18.61 -14.10
N GLY A 281 -5.65 -18.92 -15.26
CA GLY A 281 -5.82 -20.22 -15.89
C GLY A 281 -5.27 -20.34 -17.30
N GLN A 282 -5.24 -21.58 -17.81
CA GLN A 282 -4.68 -21.90 -19.11
C GLN A 282 -5.40 -21.19 -20.28
N ARG A 283 -6.74 -21.11 -20.22
CA ARG A 283 -7.54 -20.40 -21.21
C ARG A 283 -7.20 -18.91 -21.23
N GLN A 284 -7.13 -18.27 -20.06
CA GLN A 284 -6.80 -16.86 -19.93
C GLN A 284 -5.40 -16.57 -20.45
N LYS A 285 -4.44 -17.49 -20.23
CA LYS A 285 -3.10 -17.39 -20.81
C LYS A 285 -3.13 -17.30 -22.33
N TRP A 286 -3.91 -18.17 -22.99
CA TRP A 286 -4.04 -18.12 -24.46
C TRP A 286 -4.75 -16.87 -24.96
N ILE A 287 -5.77 -16.39 -24.25
CA ILE A 287 -6.46 -15.12 -24.57
C ILE A 287 -5.49 -13.94 -24.45
N ALA A 288 -4.71 -13.90 -23.37
CA ALA A 288 -3.73 -12.86 -23.15
C ALA A 288 -2.66 -12.86 -24.23
N GLU A 289 -2.15 -14.04 -24.60
CA GLU A 289 -1.20 -14.18 -25.70
C GLU A 289 -1.80 -13.70 -27.03
N ALA A 290 -3.11 -13.94 -27.26
CA ALA A 290 -3.87 -13.42 -28.41
C ALA A 290 -3.88 -11.93 -28.50
N TYR A 291 -4.35 -11.33 -27.42
CA TYR A 291 -4.41 -9.89 -27.32
C TYR A 291 -3.01 -9.27 -27.51
N LEU A 292 -2.00 -9.78 -26.83
CA LEU A 292 -0.65 -9.20 -26.85
C LEU A 292 0.02 -9.32 -28.22
N ARG A 293 -0.18 -10.43 -28.94
CA ARG A 293 0.32 -10.55 -30.31
C ARG A 293 -0.34 -9.53 -31.23
N LEU A 294 -1.67 -9.43 -31.21
CA LEU A 294 -2.41 -8.46 -32.02
C LEU A 294 -2.05 -7.01 -31.66
N ALA A 295 -1.82 -6.73 -30.38
CA ALA A 295 -1.51 -5.39 -29.92
C ALA A 295 -0.08 -4.96 -30.28
N TRP A 296 0.93 -5.85 -30.18
CA TRP A 296 2.34 -5.46 -30.23
C TRP A 296 3.12 -5.98 -31.43
N HIS A 297 2.65 -7.02 -32.12
CA HIS A 297 3.32 -7.50 -33.32
C HIS A 297 2.86 -6.73 -34.56
N ASP A 298 3.70 -6.76 -35.59
CA ASP A 298 3.35 -6.23 -36.89
C ASP A 298 2.17 -7.02 -37.49
N PRO A 299 1.02 -6.39 -37.77
CA PRO A 299 -0.15 -7.08 -38.34
C PRO A 299 0.11 -7.67 -39.73
N LEU A 300 1.18 -7.24 -40.42
CA LEU A 300 1.58 -7.78 -41.72
C LEU A 300 2.61 -8.90 -41.62
N ALA A 301 3.15 -9.16 -40.42
CA ALA A 301 4.09 -10.25 -40.22
C ALA A 301 3.36 -11.60 -40.26
N ILE A 302 3.98 -12.57 -40.93
CA ILE A 302 3.52 -13.96 -40.91
C ILE A 302 3.74 -14.50 -39.50
N ASP A 303 2.69 -15.03 -38.86
CA ASP A 303 2.78 -15.74 -37.59
C ASP A 303 3.17 -17.21 -37.86
N PRO A 304 4.43 -17.63 -37.62
CA PRO A 304 4.84 -19.00 -37.87
C PRO A 304 4.30 -19.96 -36.80
N GLU A 305 3.96 -19.46 -35.62
CA GLU A 305 3.54 -20.29 -34.50
C GLU A 305 2.05 -20.61 -34.56
N MET A 306 1.25 -19.72 -35.17
CA MET A 306 -0.20 -19.87 -35.35
C MET A 306 -0.89 -20.30 -34.05
N ALA A 307 -0.44 -19.74 -32.93
CA ALA A 307 -0.84 -20.19 -31.59
C ALA A 307 -2.37 -20.12 -31.41
N PHE A 308 -3.03 -19.10 -31.98
CA PHE A 308 -4.49 -18.97 -31.93
C PHE A 308 -5.24 -20.05 -32.67
N VAL A 309 -4.73 -20.47 -33.83
CA VAL A 309 -5.37 -21.55 -34.59
C VAL A 309 -5.19 -22.88 -33.86
N LYS A 310 -4.02 -23.09 -33.23
CA LYS A 310 -3.74 -24.31 -32.46
C LYS A 310 -4.57 -24.41 -31.18
N HIS A 311 -4.82 -23.29 -30.50
CA HIS A 311 -5.56 -23.23 -29.24
C HIS A 311 -6.96 -22.61 -29.39
N PHE A 312 -7.51 -22.60 -30.61
CA PHE A 312 -8.79 -21.95 -30.91
C PHE A 312 -9.94 -22.49 -30.03
N GLU A 313 -10.04 -23.81 -29.91
CA GLU A 313 -11.08 -24.45 -29.09
C GLU A 313 -10.94 -24.08 -27.62
N GLU A 314 -9.72 -24.03 -27.08
CA GLU A 314 -9.46 -23.64 -25.68
C GLU A 314 -9.81 -22.16 -25.43
N VAL A 315 -9.63 -21.30 -26.42
CA VAL A 315 -9.95 -19.87 -26.35
C VAL A 315 -11.46 -19.64 -26.45
N VAL A 316 -12.13 -20.30 -27.40
CA VAL A 316 -13.54 -20.04 -27.73
C VAL A 316 -14.51 -20.85 -26.86
N MET A 317 -14.20 -22.10 -26.54
CA MET A 317 -15.11 -22.97 -25.79
C MET A 317 -14.89 -22.81 -24.28
N GLU A 318 -15.91 -22.34 -23.56
CA GLU A 318 -15.90 -22.20 -22.10
C GLU A 318 -15.84 -23.57 -21.37
N LYS A 319 -16.19 -24.64 -22.09
CA LYS A 319 -16.02 -26.05 -21.70
C LYS A 319 -15.56 -26.84 -22.93
N VAL A 320 -14.41 -27.50 -22.85
CA VAL A 320 -14.12 -28.62 -23.75
C VAL A 320 -15.24 -29.64 -23.52
N PRO A 321 -16.08 -29.99 -24.52
CA PRO A 321 -17.00 -31.09 -24.34
C PRO A 321 -16.14 -32.31 -23.98
N ALA A 322 -16.37 -32.87 -22.80
CA ALA A 322 -15.76 -34.14 -22.44
C ALA A 322 -16.06 -35.09 -23.61
N ASN A 323 -15.01 -35.69 -24.19
CA ASN A 323 -15.15 -36.74 -25.20
C ASN A 323 -16.26 -37.69 -24.74
N GLU A 324 -17.44 -37.59 -25.35
CA GLU A 324 -18.43 -38.65 -25.28
C GLU A 324 -17.85 -39.79 -26.09
N GLY A 325 -17.03 -40.59 -25.42
CA GLY A 325 -16.69 -41.92 -25.89
C GLY A 325 -17.98 -42.74 -25.93
N ASN A 326 -18.45 -43.00 -27.14
CA ASN A 326 -19.16 -44.21 -27.54
C ASN A 326 -19.00 -44.41 -29.05
#